data_AF-A0A2X1WLY9-F1
#
_entry.id   AF-A0A2X1WLY9-F1
#
_cell.length_a   1.000
_cell.length_b   1.000
_cell.length_c   1.000
_cell.angle_alpha   90.00
_cell.angle_beta   90.00
_cell.angle_gamma   90.00
#
_symmetry.space_group_name_H-M   'P 1'
#
loop_
_entity.id
_entity.type
_entity.pdbx_description
1 polymer ?
#
loop_
_entity_poly.entity_id
_entity_poly.type
_entity_poly.pdbx_seq_one_letter_code
_entity_poly.pdbx_strand_id
1 'polypeptide(L)'
;MKNLIKFNAERLKKDKFFYVLILSVTLLSILSGFQDTVQGNISSGYEGFIKSYSDIFMSFFIAVYCGYFIGSDFSSKIIQRQISSGISRKDIVISKLIVLMIASFIIVNLYPIIVGIMGSLKYGFLPIKDYNNILEIVRIIIISNLCFMSLTSIYSLLGFATQSIGETIGISLAIPVVISMLQGIIPIEFIKKSITFFPLSQIKNVIINKNFIDGTLRPTTISLIVFFIMITITILIFRKSDIN
;
A
#
# COMPACT_ATOMS: atom_id res chain seq x y z
N MET A 1 18.36 11.62 -13.14
CA MET A 1 17.15 10.90 -12.66
C MET A 1 16.89 9.54 -13.32
N LYS A 2 16.81 9.41 -14.66
CA LYS A 2 16.50 8.13 -15.36
C LYS A 2 17.39 6.96 -14.93
N ASN A 3 18.70 7.18 -14.83
CA ASN A 3 19.66 6.15 -14.41
C ASN A 3 19.44 5.70 -12.96
N LEU A 4 18.98 6.59 -12.09
CA LEU A 4 18.71 6.30 -10.68
C LEU A 4 17.44 5.44 -10.51
N ILE A 5 16.40 5.73 -11.30
CA ILE A 5 15.20 4.90 -11.37
C ILE A 5 15.56 3.51 -11.90
N LYS A 6 16.36 3.44 -12.97
CA LYS A 6 16.84 2.16 -13.52
C LYS A 6 17.61 1.36 -12.48
N PHE A 7 18.54 1.99 -11.76
CA PHE A 7 19.31 1.38 -10.68
C PHE A 7 18.39 0.79 -9.59
N ASN A 8 17.45 1.60 -9.06
CA ASN A 8 16.53 1.13 -8.03
C ASN A 8 15.59 0.02 -8.54
N ALA A 9 15.15 0.08 -9.79
CA ALA A 9 14.29 -0.93 -10.40
C ALA A 9 15.04 -2.25 -10.65
N GLU A 10 16.30 -2.19 -11.08
CA GLU A 10 17.16 -3.39 -11.20
C GLU A 10 17.44 -4.00 -9.83
N ARG A 11 17.58 -3.18 -8.80
CA ARG A 11 17.70 -3.65 -7.42
C ARG A 11 16.45 -4.39 -6.97
N LEU A 12 15.25 -3.82 -7.19
CA LEU A 12 13.98 -4.48 -6.86
C LEU A 12 13.89 -5.89 -7.47
N LYS A 13 14.30 -6.05 -8.73
CA LYS A 13 14.30 -7.34 -9.44
C LYS A 13 15.29 -8.36 -8.88
N LYS A 14 16.30 -7.94 -8.12
CA LYS A 14 17.34 -8.82 -7.56
C LYS A 14 17.24 -8.92 -6.02
N ASP A 15 16.33 -8.18 -5.41
CA ASP A 15 16.22 -8.09 -3.96
C ASP A 15 15.57 -9.35 -3.39
N LYS A 16 16.37 -10.17 -2.71
CA LYS A 16 15.90 -11.42 -2.08
C LYS A 16 14.80 -11.16 -1.06
N PHE A 17 14.86 -10.04 -0.33
CA PHE A 17 13.86 -9.70 0.68
C PHE A 17 12.50 -9.43 0.04
N PHE A 18 12.48 -8.78 -1.13
CA PHE A 18 11.24 -8.57 -1.89
C PHE A 18 10.61 -9.89 -2.33
N TYR A 19 11.41 -10.87 -2.78
CA TYR A 19 10.88 -12.19 -3.14
C TYR A 19 10.39 -13.00 -1.94
N VAL A 20 11.07 -12.91 -0.79
CA VAL A 20 10.59 -13.52 0.46
C VAL A 20 9.25 -12.90 0.87
N LEU A 21 9.10 -11.58 0.73
CA LEU A 21 7.83 -10.90 0.97
C LEU A 21 6.74 -11.38 0.01
N ILE A 22 7.01 -11.48 -1.30
CA ILE A 22 6.05 -12.02 -2.27
C ILE A 22 5.61 -13.43 -1.85
N LEU A 23 6.54 -14.30 -1.47
CA LEU A 23 6.23 -15.65 -1.01
C LEU A 23 5.41 -15.66 0.28
N SER A 24 5.66 -14.73 1.20
CA SER A 24 4.84 -14.60 2.41
C SER A 24 3.42 -14.12 2.10
N VAL A 25 3.25 -13.20 1.14
CA VAL A 25 1.94 -12.71 0.69
C VAL A 25 1.18 -13.84 -0.02
N THR A 26 1.84 -14.63 -0.87
CA THR A 26 1.20 -15.77 -1.55
C THR A 26 0.71 -16.79 -0.53
N LEU A 27 1.56 -17.21 0.43
CA LEU A 27 1.16 -18.15 1.47
C LEU A 27 -0.02 -17.61 2.30
N LEU A 28 0.04 -16.35 2.72
CA LEU A 28 -1.04 -15.73 3.48
C LEU A 28 -2.34 -15.67 2.69
N SER A 29 -2.30 -15.34 1.39
CA SER A 29 -3.48 -15.30 0.52
C SER A 29 -4.13 -16.67 0.27
N ILE A 30 -3.32 -17.73 0.21
CA ILE A 30 -3.81 -19.11 0.11
C ILE A 30 -4.54 -19.49 1.39
N LEU A 31 -3.95 -19.18 2.55
CA LEU A 31 -4.52 -19.47 3.86
C LEU A 31 -5.82 -18.69 4.10
N SER A 32 -5.83 -17.39 3.80
CA SER A 32 -7.04 -16.56 3.96
C SER A 32 -8.14 -16.98 3.00
N GLY A 33 -7.83 -17.23 1.73
CA GLY A 33 -8.81 -17.74 0.77
C GLY A 33 -9.37 -19.10 1.15
N PHE A 34 -8.54 -20.01 1.68
CA PHE A 34 -9.01 -21.28 2.21
C PHE A 34 -9.91 -21.09 3.44
N GLN A 35 -9.53 -20.22 4.37
CA GLN A 35 -10.34 -19.91 5.54
C GLN A 35 -11.71 -19.35 5.15
N ASP A 36 -11.74 -18.36 4.26
CA ASP A 36 -12.99 -17.71 3.84
C ASP A 36 -13.91 -18.66 3.07
N THR A 37 -13.34 -19.55 2.26
CA THR A 37 -14.12 -20.58 1.58
C THR A 37 -14.68 -21.61 2.55
N VAL A 38 -13.92 -22.06 3.57
CA VAL A 38 -14.37 -23.05 4.56
C VAL A 38 -15.43 -22.47 5.50
N GLN A 39 -15.24 -21.24 5.98
CA GLN A 39 -16.18 -20.58 6.89
C GLN A 39 -17.45 -20.05 6.20
N GLY A 40 -17.46 -20.02 4.86
CA GLY A 40 -18.59 -19.46 4.10
C GLY A 40 -18.65 -17.93 4.16
N ASN A 41 -17.53 -17.25 4.43
CA ASN A 41 -17.43 -15.79 4.46
C ASN A 41 -17.56 -15.15 3.07
N ILE A 42 -17.38 -15.97 2.02
CA ILE A 42 -17.51 -15.59 0.63
C ILE A 42 -18.46 -16.53 -0.09
N SER A 43 -19.27 -15.97 -0.97
CA SER A 43 -20.24 -16.68 -1.81
C SER A 43 -19.79 -16.83 -3.26
N SER A 44 -18.74 -16.11 -3.67
CA SER A 44 -18.17 -16.16 -5.03
C SER A 44 -16.71 -15.71 -5.04
N GLY A 45 -15.98 -16.04 -6.11
CA GLY A 45 -14.63 -15.53 -6.36
C GLY A 45 -14.59 -14.01 -6.50
N TYR A 46 -15.62 -13.38 -7.06
CA TYR A 46 -15.77 -11.93 -7.12
C TYR A 46 -15.83 -11.29 -5.72
N GLU A 47 -16.65 -11.84 -4.82
CA GLU A 47 -16.77 -11.33 -3.46
C GLU A 47 -15.44 -11.49 -2.68
N GLY A 48 -14.78 -12.63 -2.84
CA GLY A 48 -13.44 -12.85 -2.28
C GLY A 48 -12.41 -11.85 -2.80
N PHE A 49 -12.38 -11.62 -4.10
CA PHE A 49 -11.48 -10.64 -4.73
C PHE A 49 -11.69 -9.23 -4.17
N ILE A 50 -12.94 -8.76 -4.09
CA ILE A 50 -13.23 -7.40 -3.64
C ILE A 50 -12.98 -7.23 -2.14
N LYS A 51 -13.47 -8.15 -1.30
CA LYS A 51 -13.29 -8.05 0.16
C LYS A 51 -11.82 -8.03 0.56
N SER A 52 -10.98 -8.78 -0.15
CA SER A 52 -9.54 -8.89 0.11
C SER A 52 -8.78 -7.56 0.01
N TYR A 53 -9.27 -6.57 -0.73
CA TYR A 53 -8.64 -5.24 -0.76
C TYR A 53 -8.76 -4.52 0.59
N SER A 54 -9.79 -4.82 1.38
CA SER A 54 -10.00 -4.19 2.69
C SER A 54 -9.14 -4.76 3.80
N ASP A 55 -8.40 -5.85 3.53
CA ASP A 55 -7.57 -6.51 4.52
C ASP A 55 -6.34 -5.68 4.87
N ILE A 56 -6.11 -5.57 6.18
CA ILE A 56 -5.01 -4.77 6.74
C ILE A 56 -3.63 -5.32 6.39
N PHE A 57 -3.54 -6.62 6.07
CA PHE A 57 -2.29 -7.31 5.79
C PHE A 57 -1.50 -6.67 4.63
N MET A 58 -2.17 -6.18 3.59
CA MET A 58 -1.51 -5.48 2.48
C MET A 58 -0.74 -4.26 2.97
N SER A 59 -1.34 -3.51 3.90
CA SER A 59 -0.71 -2.35 4.52
C SER A 59 0.53 -2.75 5.32
N PHE A 60 0.52 -3.91 6.00
CA PHE A 60 1.68 -4.40 6.75
C PHE A 60 2.84 -4.77 5.84
N PHE A 61 2.59 -5.52 4.76
CA PHE A 61 3.65 -5.90 3.83
C PHE A 61 4.29 -4.69 3.15
N ILE A 62 3.48 -3.69 2.78
CA ILE A 62 3.99 -2.44 2.24
C ILE A 62 4.83 -1.70 3.30
N ALA A 63 4.33 -1.58 4.54
CA ALA A 63 5.05 -0.91 5.63
C ALA A 63 6.43 -1.54 5.89
N VAL A 64 6.49 -2.87 5.96
CA VAL A 64 7.73 -3.64 6.14
C VAL A 64 8.68 -3.38 4.97
N TYR A 65 8.19 -3.47 3.74
CA TYR A 65 9.03 -3.28 2.56
C TYR A 65 9.55 -1.84 2.44
N CYS A 66 8.71 -0.83 2.69
CA CYS A 66 9.13 0.57 2.70
C CYS A 66 10.25 0.82 3.72
N GLY A 67 10.07 0.34 4.95
CA GLY A 67 11.08 0.49 6.00
C GLY A 67 12.39 -0.22 5.69
N TYR A 68 12.33 -1.44 5.17
CA TYR A 68 13.51 -2.15 4.73
C TYR A 68 14.20 -1.45 3.55
N PHE A 69 13.47 -1.11 2.48
CA PHE A 69 14.05 -0.58 1.25
C PHE A 69 14.71 0.80 1.43
N ILE A 70 14.13 1.66 2.27
CA ILE A 70 14.72 2.97 2.58
C ILE A 70 15.79 2.82 3.66
N GLY A 71 15.49 2.15 4.77
CA GLY A 71 16.42 2.02 5.89
C GLY A 71 17.70 1.25 5.54
N SER A 72 17.62 0.23 4.68
CA SER A 72 18.81 -0.52 4.22
C SER A 72 19.81 0.37 3.47
N ASP A 73 19.33 1.40 2.78
CA ASP A 73 20.20 2.32 2.04
C ASP A 73 20.87 3.35 2.92
N PHE A 74 20.21 3.76 4.01
CA PHE A 74 20.84 4.56 5.05
C PHE A 74 21.89 3.72 5.80
N SER A 75 21.55 2.50 6.20
CA SER A 75 22.47 1.57 6.86
C SER A 75 23.70 1.22 6.01
N SER A 76 23.53 1.06 4.69
CA SER A 76 24.61 0.68 3.77
C SER A 76 25.37 1.90 3.22
N LYS A 77 25.08 3.11 3.71
CA LYS A 77 25.63 4.37 3.24
C LYS A 77 25.45 4.64 1.72
N ILE A 78 24.44 4.03 1.10
CA ILE A 78 24.17 4.18 -0.34
C ILE A 78 23.67 5.61 -0.62
N ILE A 79 22.80 6.14 0.24
CA ILE A 79 22.25 7.50 0.10
C ILE A 79 23.37 8.55 0.23
N GLN A 80 24.28 8.36 1.19
CA GLN A 80 25.48 9.19 1.40
C GLN A 80 26.32 9.23 0.12
N ARG A 81 26.64 8.05 -0.46
CA ARG A 81 27.41 7.95 -1.71
C ARG A 81 26.72 8.61 -2.89
N GLN A 82 25.39 8.50 -3.00
CA GLN A 82 24.61 9.16 -4.04
C GLN A 82 24.69 10.69 -3.93
N ILE A 83 24.71 11.22 -2.70
CA ILE A 83 24.80 12.65 -2.46
C ILE A 83 26.22 13.16 -2.72
N SER A 84 27.24 12.42 -2.28
CA SER A 84 28.64 12.73 -2.58
C SER A 84 28.96 12.69 -4.08
N SER A 85 28.23 11.90 -4.88
CA SER A 85 28.35 11.89 -6.34
C SER A 85 27.57 13.00 -7.04
N GLY A 86 26.99 13.95 -6.29
CA GLY A 86 26.31 15.13 -6.83
C GLY A 86 24.84 14.91 -7.21
N ILE A 87 24.24 13.79 -6.84
CA ILE A 87 22.81 13.53 -7.11
C ILE A 87 21.96 14.38 -6.16
N SER A 88 20.96 15.07 -6.72
CA SER A 88 20.06 15.90 -5.90
C SER A 88 19.24 15.06 -4.93
N ARG A 89 19.06 15.55 -3.70
CA ARG A 89 18.26 14.88 -2.66
C ARG A 89 16.82 14.62 -3.12
N LYS A 90 16.24 15.53 -3.90
CA LYS A 90 14.90 15.39 -4.51
C LYS A 90 14.86 14.20 -5.47
N ASP A 91 15.85 14.03 -6.33
CA ASP A 91 15.89 12.91 -7.28
C ASP A 91 16.01 11.56 -6.55
N ILE A 92 16.76 11.52 -5.44
CA ILE A 92 16.86 10.32 -4.58
C ILE A 92 15.48 9.94 -4.03
N VAL A 93 14.76 10.90 -3.44
CA VAL A 93 13.41 10.67 -2.89
C VAL A 93 12.44 10.20 -3.97
N ILE A 94 12.34 10.93 -5.09
CA ILE A 94 11.37 10.59 -6.15
C ILE A 94 11.71 9.25 -6.81
N SER A 95 12.99 8.97 -7.08
CA SER A 95 13.38 7.70 -7.69
C SER A 95 13.06 6.48 -6.81
N LYS A 96 13.21 6.61 -5.49
CA LYS A 96 12.85 5.57 -4.52
C LYS A 96 11.35 5.39 -4.42
N LEU A 97 10.62 6.50 -4.35
CA LEU A 97 9.16 6.53 -4.34
C LEU A 97 8.55 5.80 -5.54
N ILE A 98 9.06 6.04 -6.76
CA ILE A 98 8.58 5.36 -7.97
C ILE A 98 8.74 3.84 -7.85
N VAL A 99 9.89 3.36 -7.37
CA VAL A 99 10.15 1.93 -7.22
C VAL A 99 9.32 1.32 -6.09
N LEU A 100 9.11 2.04 -5.00
CA LEU A 100 8.22 1.64 -3.93
C LEU A 100 6.76 1.55 -4.40
N MET A 101 6.30 2.46 -5.26
CA MET A 101 4.96 2.38 -5.84
C MET A 101 4.80 1.14 -6.71
N ILE A 102 5.79 0.82 -7.54
CA ILE A 102 5.79 -0.42 -8.35
C ILE A 102 5.74 -1.66 -7.45
N ALA A 103 6.57 -1.70 -6.39
CA ALA A 103 6.56 -2.80 -5.44
C ALA A 103 5.22 -2.93 -4.72
N SER A 104 4.63 -1.81 -4.29
CA SER A 104 3.33 -1.77 -3.64
C SER A 104 2.21 -2.26 -4.54
N PHE A 105 2.23 -1.89 -5.82
CA PHE A 105 1.27 -2.36 -6.80
C PHE A 105 1.32 -3.88 -6.94
N ILE A 106 2.52 -4.46 -7.00
CA ILE A 106 2.69 -5.92 -7.07
C ILE A 106 2.11 -6.58 -5.81
N ILE A 107 2.49 -6.11 -4.62
CA ILE A 107 2.04 -6.67 -3.33
C ILE A 107 0.51 -6.59 -3.19
N VAL A 108 -0.07 -5.42 -3.44
CA VAL A 108 -1.49 -5.12 -3.23
C VAL A 108 -2.40 -5.93 -4.14
N ASN A 109 -2.02 -6.16 -5.39
CA ASN A 109 -2.88 -6.90 -6.32
C ASN A 109 -2.69 -8.41 -6.20
N LEU A 110 -1.52 -8.88 -5.76
CA LEU A 110 -1.23 -10.31 -5.68
C LEU A 110 -2.17 -11.04 -4.71
N TYR A 111 -2.47 -10.45 -3.55
CA TYR A 111 -3.33 -11.09 -2.55
C TYR A 111 -4.80 -11.20 -2.97
N PRO A 112 -5.49 -10.12 -3.39
CA PRO A 112 -6.86 -10.22 -3.91
C PRO A 112 -7.01 -11.18 -5.08
N ILE A 113 -6.02 -11.23 -5.99
CA ILE A 113 -6.03 -12.17 -7.12
C ILE A 113 -6.07 -13.61 -6.61
N ILE A 114 -5.21 -13.99 -5.68
CA ILE A 114 -5.15 -15.36 -5.18
C ILE A 114 -6.40 -15.72 -4.39
N VAL A 115 -6.90 -14.82 -3.52
CA VAL A 115 -8.15 -15.07 -2.78
C VAL A 115 -9.33 -15.20 -3.74
N GLY A 116 -9.39 -14.37 -4.79
CA GLY A 116 -10.39 -14.46 -5.84
C GLY A 116 -10.33 -15.79 -6.61
N ILE A 117 -9.13 -16.28 -6.91
CA ILE A 117 -8.93 -17.62 -7.51
C ILE A 117 -9.45 -18.71 -6.57
N MET A 118 -9.10 -18.67 -5.29
CA MET A 118 -9.57 -19.65 -4.29
C MET A 118 -11.09 -19.68 -4.19
N GLY A 119 -11.74 -18.51 -4.11
CA GLY A 119 -13.20 -18.42 -4.12
C GLY A 119 -13.80 -18.95 -5.42
N SER A 120 -13.13 -18.72 -6.55
CA SER A 120 -13.58 -19.21 -7.86
C SER A 120 -13.52 -20.72 -7.99
N LEU A 121 -12.50 -21.37 -7.43
CA LEU A 121 -12.36 -22.83 -7.48
C LEU A 121 -13.51 -23.54 -6.77
N LYS A 122 -14.09 -22.93 -5.73
CA LYS A 122 -15.19 -23.52 -4.96
C LYS A 122 -16.58 -23.08 -5.43
N TYR A 123 -16.76 -21.80 -5.72
CA TYR A 123 -18.07 -21.19 -5.96
C TYR A 123 -18.26 -20.61 -7.36
N GLY A 124 -17.22 -20.62 -8.20
CA GLY A 124 -17.17 -19.87 -9.45
C GLY A 124 -16.85 -18.37 -9.22
N PHE A 125 -16.36 -17.69 -10.25
CA PHE A 125 -15.97 -16.27 -10.13
C PHE A 125 -17.18 -15.33 -10.12
N LEU A 126 -18.19 -15.58 -10.95
CA LEU A 126 -19.39 -14.74 -11.11
C LEU A 126 -20.64 -15.61 -11.31
N PRO A 127 -21.82 -15.19 -10.83
CA PRO A 127 -23.04 -15.37 -11.61
C PRO A 127 -22.95 -14.40 -12.81
N ILE A 128 -22.59 -14.92 -13.98
CA ILE A 128 -22.38 -14.17 -15.22
C ILE A 128 -23.72 -13.58 -15.67
N LYS A 129 -24.05 -12.34 -15.31
CA LYS A 129 -25.19 -11.62 -15.92
C LYS A 129 -24.93 -10.16 -16.32
N ASP A 130 -24.11 -9.39 -15.61
CA ASP A 130 -24.10 -7.92 -15.82
C ASP A 130 -22.73 -7.29 -16.13
N TYR A 131 -22.66 -6.56 -17.25
CA TYR A 131 -21.54 -5.70 -17.68
C TYR A 131 -21.10 -4.70 -16.60
N ASN A 132 -22.03 -4.26 -15.75
CA ASN A 132 -21.78 -3.36 -14.62
C ASN A 132 -20.76 -3.93 -13.61
N ASN A 133 -20.62 -5.25 -13.50
CA ASN A 133 -19.68 -5.88 -12.57
C ASN A 133 -18.23 -5.71 -13.02
N ILE A 134 -17.95 -5.68 -14.33
CA ILE A 134 -16.59 -5.50 -14.86
C ILE A 134 -16.10 -4.06 -14.57
N LEU A 135 -16.96 -3.07 -14.81
CA LEU A 135 -16.65 -1.67 -14.50
C LEU A 135 -16.42 -1.46 -13.00
N GLU A 136 -17.16 -2.17 -12.15
CA GLU A 136 -16.96 -2.14 -10.70
C GLU A 136 -15.60 -2.73 -10.28
N ILE A 137 -15.18 -3.86 -10.86
CA ILE A 137 -13.85 -4.45 -10.61
C ILE A 137 -12.75 -3.45 -11.00
N VAL A 138 -12.83 -2.88 -12.21
CA VAL A 138 -11.83 -1.91 -12.70
C VAL A 138 -11.76 -0.69 -11.79
N ARG A 139 -12.92 -0.16 -11.37
CA ARG A 139 -13.00 0.95 -10.39
C ARG A 139 -12.28 0.61 -9.10
N ILE A 140 -12.59 -0.55 -8.51
CA ILE A 140 -12.03 -0.97 -7.21
C ILE A 140 -10.51 -1.15 -7.34
N ILE A 141 -10.01 -1.78 -8.40
CA ILE A 141 -8.58 -1.96 -8.64
C ILE A 141 -7.89 -0.59 -8.71
N ILE A 142 -8.35 0.32 -9.57
CA ILE A 142 -7.68 1.60 -9.79
C ILE A 142 -7.63 2.43 -8.51
N ILE A 143 -8.77 2.57 -7.83
CA ILE A 143 -8.89 3.47 -6.68
C ILE A 143 -8.22 2.86 -5.44
N SER A 144 -8.33 1.56 -5.22
CA SER A 144 -7.64 0.91 -4.10
C SER A 144 -6.12 1.01 -4.26
N ASN A 145 -5.60 0.80 -5.48
CA ASN A 145 -4.17 1.00 -5.74
C ASN A 145 -3.74 2.45 -5.50
N LEU A 146 -4.56 3.43 -5.86
CA LEU A 146 -4.31 4.83 -5.56
C LEU A 146 -4.28 5.11 -4.05
N CYS A 147 -5.20 4.53 -3.28
CA CYS A 147 -5.18 4.58 -1.81
C CYS A 147 -3.89 3.97 -1.25
N PHE A 148 -3.47 2.81 -1.73
CA PHE A 148 -2.21 2.18 -1.29
C PHE A 148 -0.97 2.97 -1.71
N MET A 149 -0.94 3.59 -2.89
CA MET A 149 0.14 4.50 -3.28
C MET A 149 0.24 5.68 -2.32
N SER A 150 -0.88 6.25 -1.89
CA SER A 150 -0.86 7.31 -0.87
C SER A 150 -0.35 6.79 0.49
N LEU A 151 -0.69 5.56 0.90
CA LEU A 151 -0.10 4.94 2.10
C LEU A 151 1.41 4.75 1.96
N THR A 152 1.90 4.31 0.79
CA THR A 152 3.33 4.15 0.54
C THR A 152 4.09 5.47 0.68
N SER A 153 3.45 6.60 0.32
CA SER A 153 4.05 7.91 0.49
C SER A 153 4.22 8.29 1.97
N ILE A 154 3.25 7.92 2.83
CA ILE A 154 3.34 8.08 4.29
C ILE A 154 4.49 7.24 4.84
N TYR A 155 4.57 5.96 4.47
CA TYR A 155 5.65 5.08 4.95
C TYR A 155 7.02 5.51 4.44
N SER A 156 7.08 6.05 3.22
CA SER A 156 8.32 6.60 2.69
C SER A 156 8.81 7.81 3.48
N LEU A 157 7.89 8.69 3.90
CA LEU A 157 8.21 9.84 4.75
C LEU A 157 8.84 9.39 6.06
N LEU A 158 8.25 8.38 6.71
CA LEU A 158 8.79 7.80 7.94
C LEU A 158 10.19 7.20 7.73
N GLY A 159 10.40 6.54 6.58
CA GLY A 159 11.71 6.00 6.20
C GLY A 159 12.79 7.06 6.10
N PHE A 160 12.49 8.19 5.45
CA PHE A 160 13.43 9.31 5.34
C PHE A 160 13.58 10.11 6.63
N ALA A 161 12.56 10.14 7.48
CA ALA A 161 12.58 10.88 8.75
C ALA A 161 13.38 10.15 9.84
N THR A 162 13.18 8.84 9.98
CA THR A 162 13.85 8.04 11.02
C THR A 162 15.24 7.56 10.60
N GLN A 163 15.46 7.36 9.29
CA GLN A 163 16.74 6.87 8.73
C GLN A 163 17.17 5.49 9.29
N SER A 164 16.26 4.76 9.94
CA SER A 164 16.53 3.47 10.57
C SER A 164 15.52 2.42 10.09
N ILE A 165 15.98 1.17 9.95
CA ILE A 165 15.12 0.07 9.47
C ILE A 165 14.04 -0.24 10.53
N GLY A 166 14.46 -0.44 11.78
CA GLY A 166 13.59 -0.88 12.86
C GLY A 166 12.50 0.12 13.22
N GLU A 167 12.85 1.40 13.39
CA GLU A 167 11.86 2.42 13.78
C GLU A 167 10.87 2.70 12.64
N THR A 168 11.35 2.73 11.39
CA THR A 168 10.45 2.90 10.24
C THR A 168 9.41 1.79 10.20
N ILE A 169 9.83 0.53 10.33
CA ILE A 169 8.93 -0.62 10.27
C ILE A 169 7.97 -0.57 11.47
N GLY A 170 8.48 -0.35 12.69
CA GLY A 170 7.66 -0.30 13.90
C GLY A 170 6.56 0.76 13.84
N ILE A 171 6.91 2.00 13.48
CA ILE A 171 5.95 3.10 13.38
C ILE A 171 4.97 2.86 12.22
N SER A 172 5.46 2.40 11.06
CA SER A 172 4.63 2.17 9.88
C SER A 172 3.63 1.02 10.09
N LEU A 173 3.95 0.01 10.90
CA LEU A 173 3.03 -1.05 11.29
C LEU A 173 2.00 -0.59 12.33
N ALA A 174 2.38 0.30 13.24
CA ALA A 174 1.47 0.81 14.26
C ALA A 174 0.32 1.63 13.65
N ILE A 175 0.57 2.41 12.59
CA ILE A 175 -0.43 3.27 11.92
C ILE A 175 -1.71 2.50 11.53
N PRO A 176 -1.64 1.45 10.68
CA PRO A 176 -2.83 0.71 10.28
C PRO A 176 -3.56 0.06 11.46
N VAL A 177 -2.84 -0.42 12.48
CA VAL A 177 -3.43 -1.02 13.69
C VAL A 177 -4.19 0.01 14.50
N VAL A 178 -3.57 1.17 14.78
CA VAL A 178 -4.23 2.25 15.53
C VAL A 178 -5.47 2.70 14.80
N ILE A 179 -5.39 2.89 13.48
CA ILE A 179 -6.53 3.36 12.68
C ILE A 179 -7.68 2.35 12.68
N SER A 180 -7.40 1.04 12.57
CA SER A 180 -8.44 0.01 12.63
C SER A 180 -9.09 -0.06 14.01
N MET A 181 -8.33 0.09 15.09
CA MET A 181 -8.86 0.14 16.46
C MET A 181 -9.73 1.38 16.70
N LEU A 182 -9.27 2.56 16.26
CA LEU A 182 -10.02 3.80 16.43
C LEU A 182 -11.35 3.79 15.66
N GLN A 183 -11.42 3.10 14.51
CA GLN A 183 -12.67 2.90 13.77
C GLN A 183 -13.71 2.09 14.55
N GLY A 184 -13.28 1.15 15.38
CA GLY A 184 -14.18 0.25 16.13
C GLY A 184 -14.64 0.80 17.48
N ILE A 185 -13.85 1.67 18.12
CA ILE A 185 -14.04 2.01 19.55
C ILE A 185 -14.68 3.39 19.76
N ILE A 186 -14.49 4.34 18.83
CA ILE A 186 -14.73 5.75 19.16
C ILE A 186 -16.08 6.24 18.59
N PRO A 187 -17.10 6.48 19.44
CA PRO A 187 -18.36 7.10 19.02
C PRO A 187 -18.25 8.62 18.80
N ILE A 188 -17.09 9.22 19.07
CA ILE A 188 -16.86 10.66 18.91
C ILE A 188 -16.82 11.02 17.42
N GLU A 189 -17.85 11.72 16.96
CA GLU A 189 -18.02 12.11 15.55
C GLU A 189 -16.82 12.86 14.97
N PHE A 190 -16.18 13.72 15.76
CA PHE A 190 -15.00 14.47 15.33
C PHE A 190 -13.83 13.53 14.96
N ILE A 191 -13.53 12.54 15.81
CA ILE A 191 -12.46 11.58 15.58
C ILE A 191 -12.80 10.68 14.39
N LYS A 192 -14.06 10.23 14.31
CA LYS A 192 -14.55 9.44 13.18
C LYS A 192 -14.39 10.20 11.86
N LYS A 193 -14.72 11.49 11.81
CA LYS A 193 -14.55 12.34 10.63
C LYS A 193 -13.07 12.48 10.24
N SER A 194 -12.17 12.70 11.20
CA SER A 194 -10.73 12.77 10.93
C SER A 194 -10.16 11.45 10.39
N ILE A 195 -10.57 10.31 10.96
CA ILE A 195 -10.14 8.99 10.49
C ILE A 195 -10.60 8.72 9.06
N THR A 196 -11.78 9.24 8.69
CA THR A 196 -12.25 9.11 7.30
C THR A 196 -11.36 9.85 6.30
N PHE A 197 -10.49 10.79 6.71
CA PHE A 197 -9.52 11.39 5.80
C PHE A 197 -8.27 10.54 5.59
N PHE A 198 -8.16 9.40 6.26
CA PHE A 198 -7.01 8.52 6.11
C PHE A 198 -7.20 7.53 4.95
N PRO A 199 -6.21 7.35 4.06
CA PRO A 199 -6.37 6.51 2.86
C PRO A 199 -6.76 5.05 3.15
N LEU A 200 -6.26 4.47 4.23
CA LEU A 200 -6.63 3.11 4.66
C LEU A 200 -8.13 2.97 4.93
N SER A 201 -8.77 4.01 5.50
CA SER A 201 -10.21 4.02 5.76
C SER A 201 -11.04 4.10 4.46
N GLN A 202 -10.47 4.74 3.44
CA GLN A 202 -11.13 4.95 2.16
C GLN A 202 -11.25 3.67 1.33
N ILE A 203 -10.36 2.69 1.53
CA ILE A 203 -10.42 1.40 0.83
C ILE A 203 -11.74 0.67 1.14
N LYS A 204 -12.18 0.67 2.40
CA LYS A 204 -13.50 0.12 2.78
C LYS A 204 -14.65 0.87 2.10
N ASN A 205 -14.56 2.19 1.98
CA ASN A 205 -15.59 3.00 1.33
C ASN A 205 -15.69 2.71 -0.17
N VAL A 206 -14.56 2.45 -0.86
CA VAL A 206 -14.52 2.08 -2.29
C VAL A 206 -15.26 0.77 -2.55
N ILE A 207 -15.20 -0.16 -1.58
CA ILE A 207 -15.82 -1.48 -1.67
C ILE A 207 -17.31 -1.42 -1.32
N ILE A 208 -17.67 -0.72 -0.25
CA ILE A 208 -19.05 -0.69 0.28
C ILE A 208 -19.94 0.26 -0.53
N ASN A 209 -19.43 1.43 -0.90
CA ASN A 209 -20.24 2.46 -1.54
C ASN A 209 -20.12 2.38 -3.07
N LYS A 210 -21.24 2.07 -3.74
CA LYS A 210 -21.28 2.03 -5.21
C LYS A 210 -21.48 3.42 -5.85
N ASN A 211 -21.89 4.41 -5.06
CA ASN A 211 -22.14 5.77 -5.53
C ASN A 211 -20.85 6.46 -5.97
N PHE A 212 -20.95 7.32 -6.99
CA PHE A 212 -19.79 8.04 -7.52
C PHE A 212 -19.11 8.94 -6.47
N ILE A 213 -19.87 9.61 -5.60
CA ILE A 213 -19.30 10.55 -4.62
C ILE A 213 -18.46 9.81 -3.57
N ASP A 214 -19.08 8.88 -2.84
CA ASP A 214 -18.43 8.20 -1.71
C ASP A 214 -17.52 7.04 -2.12
N GLY A 215 -17.81 6.38 -3.23
CA GLY A 215 -17.03 5.24 -3.74
C GLY A 215 -15.92 5.62 -4.72
N THR A 216 -16.01 6.80 -5.37
CA THR A 216 -15.05 7.21 -6.41
C THR A 216 -14.37 8.53 -6.11
N LEU A 217 -15.13 9.63 -6.05
CA LEU A 217 -14.58 10.99 -6.00
C LEU A 217 -13.84 11.25 -4.69
N ARG A 218 -14.46 10.93 -3.56
CA ARG A 218 -13.88 11.11 -2.22
C ARG A 218 -12.59 10.30 -2.01
N PRO A 219 -12.54 8.98 -2.25
CA PRO A 219 -11.30 8.21 -2.06
C PRO A 219 -10.19 8.67 -3.01
N THR A 220 -10.53 9.04 -4.25
CA THR A 220 -9.56 9.54 -5.24
C THR A 220 -8.94 10.87 -4.80
N THR A 221 -9.79 11.84 -4.43
CA THR A 221 -9.33 13.17 -4.01
C THR A 221 -8.48 13.12 -2.75
N ILE A 222 -8.91 12.38 -1.73
CA ILE A 222 -8.16 12.20 -0.48
C ILE A 222 -6.78 11.58 -0.76
N SER A 223 -6.74 10.50 -1.54
CA SER A 223 -5.49 9.79 -1.82
C SER A 223 -4.51 10.67 -2.61
N LEU A 224 -4.97 11.44 -3.59
CA LEU A 224 -4.13 12.37 -4.34
C LEU A 224 -3.58 13.49 -3.44
N ILE A 225 -4.44 14.09 -2.61
CA ILE A 225 -4.03 15.16 -1.68
C ILE A 225 -2.96 14.64 -0.72
N VAL A 226 -3.22 13.51 -0.05
CA VAL A 226 -2.28 12.89 0.88
C VAL A 226 -0.97 12.54 0.18
N PHE A 227 -1.04 11.95 -1.01
CA PHE A 227 0.14 11.60 -1.79
C PHE A 227 1.05 12.81 -2.08
N PHE A 228 0.50 13.88 -2.65
CA PHE A 228 1.31 15.06 -2.98
C PHE A 228 1.85 15.78 -1.74
N ILE A 229 1.04 15.88 -0.68
CA ILE A 229 1.46 16.49 0.58
C ILE A 229 2.61 15.70 1.19
N MET A 230 2.47 14.38 1.32
CA MET A 230 3.49 13.53 1.96
C MET A 230 4.79 13.50 1.17
N ILE A 231 4.74 13.47 -0.17
CA ILE A 231 5.95 13.57 -1.00
C ILE A 231 6.65 14.92 -0.78
N THR A 232 5.87 16.01 -0.76
CA THR A 232 6.42 17.35 -0.55
C THR A 232 7.10 17.46 0.82
N ILE A 233 6.43 16.99 1.88
CA ILE A 233 7.00 16.97 3.23
C ILE A 233 8.26 16.10 3.28
N THR A 234 8.25 14.93 2.63
CA THR A 234 9.43 14.03 2.55
C THR A 234 10.63 14.75 1.94
N ILE A 235 10.43 15.46 0.82
CA ILE A 235 11.51 16.22 0.17
C ILE A 235 12.02 17.34 1.08
N LEU A 236 11.13 18.04 1.80
CA LEU A 236 11.51 19.13 2.70
C LEU A 236 12.31 18.62 3.91
N ILE A 237 11.86 17.54 4.55
CA ILE A 237 12.56 16.90 5.68
C ILE A 237 13.94 16.44 5.21
N PHE A 238 14.00 15.67 4.12
CA PHE A 238 15.25 15.11 3.64
C PHE A 238 16.22 16.19 3.11
N ARG A 239 15.73 17.35 2.67
CA ARG A 239 16.60 18.47 2.30
C ARG A 239 17.28 19.11 3.50
N LYS A 240 16.61 19.14 4.66
CA LYS A 240 17.12 19.77 5.90
C LYS A 240 17.85 18.79 6.81
N SER A 241 17.70 17.48 6.62
CA SER A 241 18.34 16.49 7.49
C SER A 241 19.85 16.46 7.29
N ASP A 242 20.59 16.47 8.39
CA ASP A 242 21.99 16.08 8.39
C ASP A 242 22.09 14.58 8.07
N ILE A 243 23.12 14.22 7.31
CA ILE A 243 23.31 12.85 6.85
C ILE A 243 24.55 12.34 7.58
N ASN A 244 24.32 11.52 8.60
CA ASN A 244 25.36 10.85 9.39
C ASN A 244 25.84 9.56 8.72
#